data_AF-A0A2E0JJI7-F1
#
_entry.id   AF-A0A2E0JJI7-F1
#
_cell.length_a   1.000
_cell.length_b   1.000
_cell.length_c   1.000
_cell.angle_alpha   90.00
_cell.angle_beta   90.00
_cell.angle_gamma   90.00
#
_symmetry.space_group_name_H-M   'P 1'
#
loop_
_entity.id
_entity.type
_entity.pdbx_description
1 polymer ?
#
loop_
_entity_poly.entity_id
_entity_poly.type
_entity_poly.pdbx_seq_one_letter_code
_entity_poly.pdbx_strand_id
1 'polypeptide(L)'
;MALTRISRLAIVFSASLAVLGLMMASVDPEIQYSVDEIMEEPERFQDNQIFVRGVVSIDSMDYEEMRFVLEGVSGEIFVDFTHSPIPDGFDEG
;
A
#
# COMPACT_ATOMS: atom_id res chain seq x y z
N MET A 1 33.12 -15.78 37.37
CA MET A 1 32.19 -16.43 36.40
C MET A 1 30.85 -15.72 36.19
N ALA A 2 30.45 -14.72 37.02
CA ALA A 2 29.22 -13.95 36.78
C ALA A 2 29.35 -12.91 35.64
N LEU A 3 30.54 -12.30 35.50
CA LEU A 3 30.83 -11.30 34.48
C LEU A 3 30.66 -11.81 33.03
N THR A 4 30.89 -13.11 32.79
CA THR A 4 30.73 -13.75 31.48
C THR A 4 29.26 -14.01 31.11
N ARG A 5 28.34 -14.06 32.08
CA ARG A 5 26.90 -14.18 31.81
C ARG A 5 26.29 -12.83 31.46
N ILE A 6 26.68 -11.78 32.20
CA ILE A 6 26.25 -10.41 31.94
C ILE A 6 26.81 -9.91 30.61
N SER A 7 28.09 -10.17 30.30
CA SER A 7 28.66 -9.76 29.01
C SER A 7 27.97 -10.44 27.82
N ARG A 8 27.71 -11.74 27.92
CA ARG A 8 26.94 -12.48 26.91
C ARG A 8 25.52 -11.93 26.76
N LEU A 9 24.85 -11.62 27.87
CA LEU A 9 23.50 -11.04 27.83
C LEU A 9 23.51 -9.66 27.18
N ALA A 10 24.48 -8.81 27.50
CA ALA A 10 24.62 -7.48 26.91
C ALA A 10 24.87 -7.55 25.40
N ILE A 11 25.72 -8.46 24.93
CA ILE A 11 25.99 -8.67 23.50
C ILE A 11 24.73 -9.14 22.77
N VAL A 12 24.00 -10.11 23.34
CA VAL A 12 22.76 -10.59 22.72
C VAL A 12 21.71 -9.48 22.68
N PHE A 13 21.57 -8.72 23.77
CA PHE A 13 20.61 -7.62 23.83
C PHE A 13 20.92 -6.53 22.81
N SER A 14 22.18 -6.09 22.71
CA SER A 14 22.57 -5.08 21.72
C SER A 14 22.43 -5.58 20.29
N ALA A 15 22.76 -6.85 20.02
CA ALA A 15 22.55 -7.46 18.71
C ALA A 15 21.05 -7.52 18.34
N SER A 16 20.19 -7.95 19.28
CA SER A 16 18.74 -7.97 19.06
C SER A 16 18.16 -6.57 18.84
N LEU A 17 18.61 -5.57 19.60
CA LEU A 17 18.20 -4.17 19.43
C LEU A 17 18.64 -3.62 18.07
N ALA A 18 19.85 -3.96 17.62
CA ALA A 18 20.36 -3.56 16.31
C ALA A 18 19.54 -4.18 15.18
N VAL A 19 19.21 -5.48 15.26
CA VAL A 19 18.35 -6.14 14.27
C VAL A 19 16.96 -5.52 14.24
N LEU A 20 16.36 -5.23 15.40
CA LEU A 20 15.06 -4.57 15.48
C LEU A 20 15.10 -3.17 14.84
N GLY A 21 16.14 -2.39 15.14
CA GLY A 21 16.34 -1.07 14.53
C GLY A 21 16.49 -1.13 13.01
N LEU A 22 17.23 -2.12 12.51
CA LEU A 22 17.37 -2.35 11.07
C LEU A 22 16.05 -2.74 10.41
N MET A 23 15.24 -3.57 11.06
CA MET A 23 13.89 -3.90 10.57
C MET A 23 13.03 -2.65 10.46
N MET A 24 13.00 -1.80 11.48
CA MET A 24 12.20 -0.57 11.45
C MET A 24 12.68 0.43 10.39
N ALA A 25 13.99 0.51 10.15
CA ALA A 25 14.57 1.39 9.14
C ALA A 25 14.34 0.91 7.69
N SER A 26 14.03 -0.38 7.49
CA SER A 26 13.88 -0.98 6.16
C SER A 26 12.42 -1.10 5.69
N VAL A 27 11.45 -0.70 6.52
CA VAL A 27 10.04 -0.75 6.16
C VAL A 27 9.65 0.61 5.63
N ASP A 28 9.67 0.76 4.30
CA ASP A 28 9.00 1.88 3.66
C ASP A 28 7.49 1.73 3.85
N PRO A 29 6.77 2.74 4.36
CA PRO A 29 5.33 2.68 4.48
C PRO A 29 4.70 2.68 3.09
N GLU A 30 3.91 1.65 2.79
CA GLU A 30 3.09 1.62 1.58
C GLU A 30 1.85 2.50 1.81
N ILE A 31 1.95 3.77 1.39
CA ILE A 31 0.90 4.76 1.62
C ILE A 31 -0.24 4.52 0.63
N GLN A 32 -1.43 4.23 1.16
CA GLN A 32 -2.66 4.11 0.38
C GLN A 32 -3.44 5.43 0.41
N TYR A 33 -3.67 6.01 -0.77
CA TYR A 33 -4.43 7.23 -0.96
C TYR A 33 -5.89 6.91 -1.31
N SER A 34 -6.83 7.71 -0.82
CA SER A 34 -8.21 7.66 -1.31
C SER A 34 -8.35 8.37 -2.66
N VAL A 35 -9.42 8.06 -3.38
CA VAL A 35 -9.79 8.73 -4.64
C VAL A 35 -9.85 10.25 -4.44
N ASP A 36 -10.49 10.74 -3.37
CA ASP A 36 -10.62 12.18 -3.12
C ASP A 36 -9.26 12.85 -2.85
N GLU A 37 -8.36 12.21 -2.08
CA GLU A 37 -7.01 12.74 -1.83
C GLU A 37 -6.19 12.89 -3.12
N ILE A 38 -6.37 12.00 -4.09
CA ILE A 38 -5.72 12.10 -5.40
C ILE A 38 -6.33 13.24 -6.22
N MET A 39 -7.66 13.41 -6.15
CA MET A 39 -8.38 14.43 -6.90
C MET A 39 -8.18 15.85 -6.37
N GLU A 40 -7.71 16.03 -5.13
CA GLU A 40 -7.30 17.33 -4.60
C GLU A 40 -6.07 17.90 -5.33
N GLU A 41 -5.07 17.06 -5.60
CA GLU A 41 -3.80 17.46 -6.25
C GLU A 41 -3.34 16.39 -7.27
N PRO A 42 -4.06 16.18 -8.39
CA PRO A 42 -3.79 15.08 -9.31
C PRO A 42 -2.41 15.17 -9.95
N GLU A 43 -1.91 16.39 -10.19
CA GLU A 43 -0.58 16.64 -10.77
C GLU A 43 0.57 16.04 -9.93
N ARG A 44 0.39 15.95 -8.61
CA ARG A 44 1.39 15.36 -7.71
C ARG A 44 1.55 13.86 -7.90
N PHE A 45 0.50 13.19 -8.40
CA PHE A 45 0.44 11.74 -8.54
C PHE A 45 0.70 11.27 -9.98
N GLN A 46 0.83 12.21 -10.93
CA GLN A 46 1.17 11.88 -12.31
C GLN A 46 2.52 11.16 -12.39
N ASP A 47 2.59 10.16 -13.26
CA ASP A 47 3.77 9.32 -13.52
C ASP A 47 4.34 8.57 -12.30
N ASN A 48 3.62 8.55 -11.17
CA ASN A 48 4.01 7.85 -9.95
C ASN A 48 3.23 6.55 -9.78
N GLN A 49 3.90 5.52 -9.24
CA GLN A 49 3.22 4.31 -8.78
C GLN A 49 2.67 4.57 -7.40
N ILE A 50 1.35 4.47 -7.26
CA ILE A 50 0.64 4.73 -6.01
C ILE A 50 -0.35 3.61 -5.70
N PHE A 51 -0.68 3.48 -4.43
CA PHE A 51 -1.73 2.58 -3.98
C PHE A 51 -2.98 3.39 -3.73
N VAL A 52 -4.08 2.99 -4.35
CA VAL A 52 -5.37 3.69 -4.26
C VAL A 52 -6.37 2.80 -3.55
N ARG A 53 -7.09 3.38 -2.59
CA ARG A 53 -8.27 2.77 -1.98
C ARG A 53 -9.52 3.50 -2.45
N GLY A 54 -10.56 2.74 -2.75
CA GLY A 54 -11.85 3.25 -3.18
C GLY A 54 -12.87 2.13 -3.24
N VAL A 55 -14.08 2.47 -3.63
CA VAL A 55 -15.15 1.51 -3.92
C VAL A 55 -15.30 1.45 -5.43
N VAL A 56 -15.43 0.25 -5.99
CA VAL A 56 -15.73 0.12 -7.42
C VAL A 56 -17.18 0.52 -7.63
N SER A 57 -17.42 1.51 -8.49
CA SER A 57 -18.77 2.01 -8.73
C SER A 57 -19.64 0.92 -9.35
N ILE A 58 -20.91 0.89 -8.96
CA ILE A 58 -21.89 -0.11 -9.43
C ILE A 58 -22.16 0.11 -10.92
N ASP A 59 -22.25 -0.98 -11.68
CA ASP A 59 -22.40 -1.02 -13.13
C ASP A 59 -21.23 -0.38 -13.92
N SER A 60 -20.04 -0.27 -13.31
CA SER A 60 -18.85 0.32 -13.96
C SER A 60 -17.83 -0.71 -14.46
N MET A 61 -17.95 -1.97 -14.07
CA MET A 61 -16.99 -3.02 -14.39
C MET A 61 -17.20 -3.55 -15.82
N ASP A 62 -16.32 -3.13 -16.73
CA ASP A 62 -16.30 -3.56 -18.12
C ASP A 62 -15.17 -4.56 -18.38
N TYR A 63 -15.54 -5.82 -18.62
CA TYR A 63 -14.61 -6.90 -18.95
C TYR A 63 -14.22 -6.96 -20.44
N GLU A 64 -14.95 -6.27 -21.34
CA GLU A 64 -14.58 -6.16 -22.75
C GLU A 64 -13.49 -5.11 -22.95
N GLU A 65 -13.67 -3.94 -22.34
CA GLU A 65 -12.71 -2.84 -22.38
C GLU A 65 -11.62 -2.93 -21.31
N MET A 66 -11.81 -3.83 -20.32
CA MET A 66 -10.91 -4.02 -19.17
C MET A 66 -10.75 -2.73 -18.35
N ARG A 67 -11.87 -2.07 -18.05
CA ARG A 67 -11.92 -0.82 -17.29
C ARG A 67 -12.96 -0.86 -16.18
N PHE A 68 -12.72 -0.13 -15.10
CA PHE A 68 -13.72 0.15 -14.06
C PHE A 68 -13.53 1.55 -13.48
N VAL A 69 -14.52 2.02 -12.74
CA VAL A 69 -14.47 3.34 -12.06
C VAL A 69 -14.32 3.14 -10.57
N LEU A 70 -13.31 3.79 -9.97
CA LEU A 70 -13.19 3.93 -8.53
C LEU A 70 -13.88 5.21 -8.07
N GLU A 71 -14.84 5.07 -7.16
CA GLU A 71 -15.61 6.14 -6.59
C GLU A 71 -15.03 6.54 -5.22
N GLY A 72 -14.87 7.85 -5.02
CA GLY A 72 -14.64 8.49 -3.73
C GLY A 72 -15.93 9.05 -3.14
N VAL A 73 -15.80 10.02 -2.24
CA VAL A 73 -16.95 10.78 -1.72
C VAL A 73 -17.45 11.80 -2.75
N SER A 74 -16.53 12.33 -3.56
CA SER A 74 -16.81 13.40 -4.53
C SER A 74 -16.07 13.24 -5.86
N GLY A 75 -14.92 12.56 -5.84
CA GLY A 75 -14.13 12.28 -7.03
C GLY A 75 -14.35 10.88 -7.60
N GLU A 76 -13.96 10.70 -8.85
CA GLU A 76 -13.97 9.41 -9.54
C GLU A 76 -12.65 9.25 -10.31
N ILE A 77 -12.14 8.02 -10.38
CA ILE A 77 -10.94 7.66 -11.14
C ILE A 77 -11.25 6.50 -12.07
N PHE A 78 -10.94 6.65 -13.36
CA PHE A 78 -11.00 5.57 -14.34
C PHE A 78 -9.76 4.70 -14.25
N VAL A 79 -9.94 3.40 -14.09
CA VAL A 79 -8.87 2.42 -13.97
C VAL A 79 -8.90 1.48 -15.17
N ASP A 80 -7.79 1.37 -15.88
CA ASP A 80 -7.54 0.36 -16.91
C ASP A 80 -6.75 -0.79 -16.29
N PHE A 81 -7.30 -2.00 -16.35
CA PHE A 81 -6.70 -3.21 -15.79
C PHE A 81 -6.28 -4.22 -16.86
N THR A 82 -6.14 -3.82 -18.13
CA THR A 82 -5.77 -4.70 -19.25
C THR A 82 -4.53 -5.57 -18.98
N HIS A 83 -3.57 -5.04 -18.22
CA HIS A 83 -2.30 -5.70 -17.92
C HIS A 83 -2.23 -6.24 -16.47
N SER A 84 -3.36 -6.28 -15.76
CA SER A 84 -3.44 -6.72 -14.37
C SER A 84 -4.49 -7.80 -14.20
N PRO A 85 -4.13 -8.98 -13.65
CA PRO A 85 -5.13 -9.98 -13.30
C PRO A 85 -6.00 -9.49 -12.15
N ILE A 86 -7.31 -9.66 -12.28
CA ILE A 86 -8.30 -9.33 -11.25
C ILE A 86 -8.61 -10.60 -10.43
N PRO A 87 -8.57 -10.56 -9.09
CA PRO A 87 -8.96 -11.70 -8.26
C PRO A 87 -10.44 -12.08 -8.40
N ASP A 88 -10.77 -13.36 -8.26
CA ASP A 88 -12.17 -13.87 -8.38
C ASP A 88 -13.17 -13.24 -7.39
N GLY A 89 -12.69 -12.62 -6.30
CA GLY A 89 -13.52 -11.95 -5.30
C GLY A 89 -13.60 -10.43 -5.45
N PHE A 90 -13.00 -9.88 -6.50
CA PHE A 90 -13.08 -8.45 -6.81
C PHE A 90 -14.34 -8.20 -7.64
N ASP A 91 -15.23 -7.36 -7.12
CA ASP A 91 -16.54 -7.07 -7.69
C ASP A 91 -16.92 -5.62 -7.37
N GLU A 92 -18.05 -5.17 -7.89
CA GLU A 92 -18.60 -3.84 -7.64
C GLU A 92 -19.20 -3.71 -6.22
N GLY A 93 -19.13 -2.50 -5.65
CA GLY A 93 -19.62 -2.18 -4.30
C GLY A 93 -18.64 -2.47 -3.15
#